data_AF-A0A7Y3B861-F1
#
_entry.id   AF-A0A7Y3B861-F1
#
_cell.length_a   1.000
_cell.length_b   1.000
_cell.length_c   1.000
_cell.angle_alpha   90.00
_cell.angle_beta   90.00
_cell.angle_gamma   90.00
#
_symmetry.space_group_name_H-M   'P 1'
#
loop_
_entity.id
_entity.type
_entity.pdbx_description
1 polymer ?
#
loop_
_entity_poly.entity_id
_entity_poly.type
_entity_poly.pdbx_seq_one_letter_code
_entity_poly.pdbx_strand_id
1 'polypeptide(L)'
;MSENKSWSLQGDKRTEKERNLFKPTGKSPKNNTVIYVFSLAGVFLLVSFLMTYFSETVLEACFTNSNCFNSKDNIFLYTIYVFLNIVIVVLAIYGAYMVGRKIANIIKK
;
A
#
# COMPACT_ATOMS: atom_id res chain seq x y z
N MET A 1 -30.29 19.23 -1.16
CA MET A 1 -28.86 19.56 -1.32
C MET A 1 -28.30 19.79 0.07
N SER A 2 -27.50 18.87 0.60
CA SER A 2 -26.99 18.93 1.98
C SER A 2 -25.90 19.99 2.05
N GLU A 3 -26.16 21.07 2.79
CA GLU A 3 -25.24 22.18 2.99
C GLU A 3 -24.08 21.70 3.89
N ASN A 4 -22.89 21.62 3.32
CA ASN A 4 -21.68 21.29 4.07
C ASN A 4 -21.44 22.39 5.12
N LYS A 5 -21.79 22.10 6.37
CA LYS A 5 -21.63 23.03 7.50
C LYS A 5 -20.15 23.35 7.68
N SER A 6 -19.70 24.47 7.10
CA SER A 6 -18.36 24.99 7.33
C SER A 6 -18.30 25.49 8.77
N TRP A 7 -17.33 25.01 9.56
CA TRP A 7 -17.13 25.41 10.96
C TRP A 7 -16.58 26.84 11.11
N SER A 8 -16.57 27.63 10.03
CA SER A 8 -16.17 29.02 10.10
C SER A 8 -17.36 29.89 10.53
N LEU A 9 -17.18 30.68 11.60
CA LEU A 9 -18.09 31.75 12.02
C LEU A 9 -18.27 32.85 10.95
N GLN A 10 -17.56 32.74 9.84
CA GLN A 10 -17.56 33.66 8.71
C GLN A 10 -18.50 33.19 7.57
N GLY A 11 -19.02 31.96 7.64
CA GLY A 11 -19.92 31.39 6.65
C GLY A 11 -21.22 32.19 6.50
N ASP A 12 -21.77 32.67 7.62
CA ASP A 12 -23.05 33.39 7.68
C ASP A 12 -22.97 34.87 7.27
N LYS A 13 -21.79 35.50 7.32
CA LYS A 13 -21.63 36.94 7.06
C LYS A 13 -20.99 37.29 5.71
N ARG A 14 -20.40 36.33 5.00
CA ARG A 14 -19.64 36.58 3.77
C ARG A 14 -20.11 35.75 2.60
N THR A 15 -20.15 36.36 1.42
CA THR A 15 -20.44 35.69 0.16
C THR A 15 -19.32 34.71 -0.21
N GLU A 16 -19.62 33.75 -1.10
CA GLU A 16 -18.63 32.75 -1.52
C GLU A 16 -17.37 33.37 -2.14
N LYS A 17 -17.51 34.50 -2.85
CA LYS A 17 -16.40 35.28 -3.41
C LYS A 17 -15.50 35.86 -2.31
N GLU A 18 -16.07 36.36 -1.23
CA GLU A 18 -15.32 36.92 -0.10
C GLU A 18 -14.66 35.83 0.76
N ARG A 19 -15.26 34.64 0.84
CA ARG A 19 -14.64 33.47 1.49
C ARG A 19 -13.42 32.97 0.72
N ASN A 20 -13.47 33.02 -0.60
CA ASN A 20 -12.36 32.63 -1.46
C ASN A 20 -11.13 33.56 -1.35
N LEU A 21 -11.29 34.78 -0.84
CA LEU A 21 -10.18 35.71 -0.55
C LEU A 21 -9.34 35.26 0.66
N PHE A 22 -9.92 34.49 1.58
CA PHE A 22 -9.27 34.03 2.81
C PHE A 22 -9.07 32.51 2.83
N LYS A 23 -8.91 31.87 1.67
CA LYS A 23 -8.48 30.46 1.65
C LYS A 23 -7.19 30.36 2.45
N PRO A 24 -7.05 29.38 3.36
CA PRO A 24 -5.81 29.20 4.09
C PRO A 24 -4.67 29.06 3.09
N THR A 25 -3.75 30.02 3.09
CA THR A 25 -2.54 30.06 2.24
C THR A 25 -1.46 29.09 2.74
N GLY A 26 -1.78 28.31 3.78
CA GLY A 26 -0.91 27.25 4.28
C GLY A 26 -0.62 26.22 3.20
N LYS A 27 0.62 25.74 3.19
CA LYS A 27 1.06 24.66 2.29
C LYS A 27 0.13 23.46 2.47
N SER A 28 -0.54 23.03 1.39
CA SER A 28 -1.39 21.84 1.43
C SER A 28 -0.59 20.65 1.97
N PRO A 29 -1.17 19.80 2.84
CA PRO A 29 -0.45 18.67 3.41
C PRO A 29 0.12 17.81 2.28
N LYS A 30 1.44 17.58 2.32
CA LYS A 30 2.13 16.82 1.29
C LYS A 30 1.65 15.37 1.31
N ASN A 31 1.14 14.89 0.18
CA ASN A 31 0.75 13.49 0.05
C ASN A 31 2.00 12.61 0.02
N ASN A 32 2.34 12.03 1.17
CA ASN A 32 3.49 11.13 1.31
C ASN A 32 3.13 9.65 1.09
N THR A 33 1.91 9.32 0.66
CA THR A 33 1.46 7.93 0.45
C THR A 33 2.41 7.15 -0.45
N VAL A 34 2.90 7.78 -1.52
CA VAL A 34 3.84 7.14 -2.46
C VAL A 34 5.15 6.77 -1.77
N ILE A 35 5.70 7.66 -0.94
CA ILE A 35 6.92 7.41 -0.17
C ILE A 35 6.71 6.23 0.79
N TYR A 36 5.57 6.17 1.47
CA TYR A 36 5.26 5.06 2.38
C TYR A 36 5.12 3.72 1.65
N VAL A 37 4.50 3.70 0.47
CA VAL A 37 4.38 2.49 -0.35
C VAL A 37 5.76 2.00 -0.79
N PHE A 38 6.62 2.89 -1.28
CA PHE A 38 7.99 2.52 -1.67
C PHE A 38 8.86 2.12 -0.48
N SER A 39 8.74 2.78 0.67
CA SER A 39 9.48 2.37 1.87
C SER A 39 9.05 1.00 2.36
N LEU A 40 7.75 0.70 2.33
CA LEU A 40 7.23 -0.62 2.71
C LEU A 40 7.72 -1.70 1.74
N ALA A 41 7.67 -1.42 0.42
CA ALA A 41 8.21 -2.32 -0.59
C ALA A 41 9.72 -2.58 -0.38
N GLY A 42 10.49 -1.54 -0.05
CA GLY A 42 11.91 -1.65 0.27
C GLY A 42 12.17 -2.52 1.50
N VAL A 43 11.38 -2.38 2.57
CA VAL A 43 11.48 -3.23 3.76
C VAL A 43 11.20 -4.69 3.41
N PHE A 44 10.14 -4.97 2.65
CA PHE A 44 9.85 -6.35 2.22
C PHE A 44 10.94 -6.94 1.35
N LEU A 45 11.55 -6.15 0.47
CA LEU A 45 12.67 -6.60 -0.35
C LEU A 45 13.89 -6.92 0.52
N LEU A 46 14.24 -6.06 1.47
CA LEU A 46 15.33 -6.30 2.42
C LEU A 46 15.12 -7.57 3.23
N VAL A 47 13.91 -7.77 3.79
CA VAL A 47 13.57 -8.97 4.55
C VAL A 47 13.66 -10.23 3.68
N SER A 48 13.18 -10.16 2.43
CA SER A 48 13.25 -11.27 1.48
C SER A 48 14.70 -11.64 1.15
N PHE A 49 15.56 -10.64 1.01
CA PHE A 49 16.98 -10.83 0.77
C PHE A 49 17.67 -11.47 1.98
N LEU A 50 17.44 -10.93 3.18
CA LEU A 50 17.97 -11.46 4.44
C LEU A 50 17.57 -12.93 4.64
N MET A 51 16.30 -13.27 4.42
CA MET A 51 15.80 -14.65 4.45
C MET A 51 16.56 -15.56 3.48
N THR A 52 16.77 -15.10 2.24
CA THR A 52 17.46 -15.89 1.22
C THR A 52 18.94 -16.08 1.56
N TYR A 53 19.59 -15.03 2.08
CA TYR A 53 21.01 -15.04 2.40
C TYR A 53 21.36 -15.88 3.64
N PHE A 54 20.53 -15.81 4.69
CA PHE A 54 20.75 -16.59 5.92
C PHE A 54 20.24 -18.02 5.85
N SER A 55 19.63 -18.43 4.74
CA SER A 55 19.19 -19.81 4.56
C SER A 55 20.40 -20.72 4.36
N GLU A 56 20.67 -21.59 5.33
CA GLU A 56 21.76 -22.57 5.25
C GLU A 56 21.47 -23.67 4.22
N THR A 57 20.19 -23.98 4.04
CA THR A 57 19.70 -24.99 3.10
C THR A 57 19.57 -24.45 1.70
N VAL A 58 19.83 -25.35 0.75
CA VAL A 58 19.62 -25.11 -0.67
C VAL A 58 18.12 -25.17 -0.91
N LEU A 59 17.50 -24.02 -1.18
CA LEU A 59 16.07 -23.94 -1.43
C LEU A 59 15.86 -23.82 -2.94
N GLU A 60 15.11 -24.77 -3.49
CA GLU A 60 14.81 -24.83 -4.92
C GLU A 60 13.35 -24.44 -5.17
N ALA A 61 13.15 -23.58 -6.17
CA ALA A 61 11.84 -23.20 -6.66
C ALA A 61 11.77 -23.42 -8.17
N CYS A 62 10.70 -24.07 -8.63
CA CYS A 62 10.48 -24.32 -10.05
C CYS A 62 9.39 -23.40 -10.59
N PHE A 63 9.73 -22.61 -11.62
CA PHE A 63 8.74 -21.80 -12.33
C PHE A 63 7.88 -22.67 -13.27
N THR A 64 8.47 -23.73 -13.80
CA THR A 64 7.83 -24.73 -14.67
C THR A 64 8.49 -26.08 -14.44
N ASN A 65 7.86 -27.19 -14.83
CA ASN A 65 8.35 -28.56 -14.60
C ASN A 65 9.81 -28.82 -15.04
N SER A 66 10.35 -28.02 -15.96
CA SER A 66 11.74 -28.12 -16.44
C SER A 66 12.66 -26.98 -15.97
N ASN A 67 12.09 -25.89 -15.45
CA ASN A 67 12.85 -24.65 -15.18
C ASN A 67 12.85 -24.39 -13.68
N CYS A 68 13.87 -24.92 -13.00
CA CYS A 68 14.09 -24.75 -11.58
C CYS A 68 15.30 -23.85 -11.31
N PHE A 69 15.20 -23.07 -10.25
CA PHE A 69 16.24 -22.17 -9.80
C PHE A 69 16.39 -22.28 -8.28
N ASN A 70 17.60 -22.01 -7.81
CA ASN A 70 18.02 -22.30 -6.46
C ASN A 70 18.51 -21.04 -5.76
N SER A 71 18.29 -20.96 -4.44
CA SER A 71 18.78 -19.91 -3.56
C SER A 71 20.28 -19.70 -3.62
N LYS A 72 21.10 -20.75 -3.84
CA LYS A 72 22.57 -20.61 -3.90
C LYS A 72 23.09 -20.21 -5.28
N ASP A 73 22.55 -20.79 -6.35
CA ASP A 73 23.00 -20.50 -7.72
C ASP A 73 22.51 -19.14 -8.20
N ASN A 74 21.32 -18.72 -7.77
CA ASN A 74 20.69 -17.48 -8.21
C ASN A 74 20.00 -16.75 -7.05
N ILE A 75 20.80 -16.27 -6.08
CA ILE A 75 20.34 -15.54 -4.88
C ILE A 75 19.39 -14.38 -5.25
N PHE A 76 19.71 -13.59 -6.27
CA PHE A 76 18.89 -12.45 -6.68
C PHE A 76 17.52 -12.87 -7.20
N LEU A 77 17.48 -13.89 -8.07
CA LEU A 77 16.24 -14.37 -8.67
C LEU A 77 15.34 -15.03 -7.62
N TYR A 78 15.94 -15.81 -6.71
CA TYR A 78 15.23 -16.41 -5.59
C TYR A 78 14.70 -15.35 -4.61
N THR A 79 15.48 -14.31 -4.32
CA THR A 79 15.03 -13.18 -3.49
C THR A 79 13.81 -12.47 -4.09
N ILE A 80 13.84 -12.19 -5.40
CA ILE A 80 12.71 -11.57 -6.11
C ILE A 80 11.49 -12.49 -6.07
N TYR A 81 11.68 -13.80 -6.26
CA TYR A 81 10.60 -14.78 -6.14
C TYR A 81 9.94 -14.74 -4.76
N VAL A 82 10.72 -14.77 -3.67
CA VAL A 82 10.20 -14.68 -2.30
C VAL A 82 9.44 -13.36 -2.09
N PHE A 83 10.02 -12.24 -2.53
CA PHE A 83 9.40 -10.93 -2.43
C PHE A 83 8.04 -10.87 -3.13
N LEU A 84 7.94 -11.37 -4.38
CA LEU A 84 6.69 -11.39 -5.13
C LEU A 84 5.62 -12.25 -4.45
N ASN A 85 6.01 -13.41 -3.88
CA ASN A 85 5.09 -14.26 -3.12
C ASN A 85 4.52 -13.52 -1.91
N ILE A 86 5.35 -12.81 -1.14
CA ILE A 86 4.90 -12.00 -0.01
C ILE A 86 3.93 -10.91 -0.48
N VAL A 87 4.25 -10.21 -1.57
CA VAL A 87 3.37 -9.17 -2.14
C VAL A 87 2.01 -9.75 -2.54
N ILE A 88 1.97 -10.91 -3.19
CA ILE A 88 0.73 -11.58 -3.58
C ILE A 88 -0.12 -11.91 -2.34
N VAL A 89 0.50 -12.45 -1.29
CA VAL A 89 -0.21 -12.77 -0.03
C VAL A 89 -0.80 -11.51 0.61
N VAL A 90 -0.03 -10.42 0.68
CA VAL A 90 -0.51 -9.14 1.23
C VAL A 90 -1.66 -8.58 0.40
N LEU A 91 -1.57 -8.62 -0.93
CA LEU A 91 -2.64 -8.19 -1.83
C LEU A 91 -3.90 -9.05 -1.69
N ALA A 92 -3.74 -10.37 -1.50
CA ALA A 92 -4.87 -11.28 -1.27
C ALA A 92 -5.60 -10.94 0.04
N ILE A 93 -4.86 -10.72 1.13
CA ILE A 93 -5.44 -10.30 2.43
C ILE A 93 -6.17 -8.96 2.27
N TYR A 94 -5.56 -8.00 1.60
CA TYR A 94 -6.18 -6.70 1.34
C TYR A 94 -7.46 -6.83 0.50
N GLY A 95 -7.43 -7.66 -0.55
CA GLY A 95 -8.59 -7.96 -1.38
C GLY A 95 -9.72 -8.60 -0.58
N ALA A 96 -9.41 -9.61 0.23
CA ALA A 96 -10.37 -10.26 1.11
C ALA A 96 -11.00 -9.27 2.11
N TYR A 97 -10.19 -8.39 2.71
CA TYR A 97 -10.67 -7.33 3.59
C TYR A 97 -11.61 -6.34 2.89
N MET A 98 -11.28 -5.93 1.66
CA MET A 98 -12.12 -5.04 0.86
C MET A 98 -13.46 -5.66 0.51
N VAL A 99 -13.48 -6.96 0.15
CA VAL A 99 -14.71 -7.71 -0.11
C VAL A 99 -15.53 -7.86 1.18
N GLY A 100 -14.91 -8.25 2.29
CA GLY A 100 -15.56 -8.36 3.59
C GLY A 100 -16.19 -7.06 4.06
N ARG A 101 -15.51 -5.93 3.86
CA ARG A 101 -16.04 -4.60 4.17
C ARG A 101 -17.28 -4.25 3.34
N LYS A 102 -17.29 -4.60 2.04
CA LYS A 102 -18.45 -4.38 1.17
C LYS A 102 -19.66 -5.19 1.66
N ILE A 103 -19.45 -6.46 1.98
CA ILE A 103 -20.51 -7.35 2.51
C ILE A 103 -21.04 -6.80 3.84
N ALA A 104 -20.17 -6.42 4.76
CA ALA A 104 -20.57 -5.86 6.05
C ALA A 104 -21.41 -4.58 5.92
N ASN A 105 -21.06 -3.69 4.99
CA ASN A 105 -21.83 -2.47 4.74
C ASN A 105 -23.21 -2.75 4.11
N ILE A 106 -23.34 -3.82 3.33
CA ILE A 106 -24.63 -4.26 2.78
C ILE A 106 -25.51 -4.83 3.89
N ILE A 107 -24.95 -5.65 4.79
CA ILE A 107 -25.69 -6.26 5.92
C ILE A 107 -26.10 -5.22 6.98
N LYS A 108 -25.29 -4.17 7.17
CA LYS A 108 -25.56 -3.10 8.15
C LYS A 108 -26.61 -2.09 7.67
N LYS A 109 -27.08 -2.20 6.42
CA LYS A 109 -28.11 -1.36 5.82
C LYS A 109 -29.43 -2.11 5.79
#